data_AF-A0A800BLA3-F1
#
_entry.id   AF-A0A800BLA3-F1
#
_cell.length_a   1.000
_cell.length_b   1.000
_cell.length_c   1.000
_cell.angle_alpha   90.00
_cell.angle_beta   90.00
_cell.angle_gamma   90.00
#
_symmetry.space_group_name_H-M   'P 1'
#
loop_
_entity.id
_entity.type
_entity.pdbx_description
1 polymer ?
#
loop_
_entity_poly.entity_id
_entity_poly.type
_entity_poly.pdbx_seq_one_letter_code
_entity_poly.pdbx_strand_id
1 'polypeptide(L)'
;DLLVVVAFKILPRTLLGIPKKGCINLHGSLLPKYRGAAPIQQALMNGDSVTGLTTFILAPAVDTGDLLLTKKVVIYPDDDCGSLSKRMSHMGASLVMETIDGIDNDTLTPIQQDDSCASKAPKIKPEMCQMQWRKSAVKIHNLVRALSPVPSAYTFVKGRRMKIFKTSFSALPPVTPGEIINADESSLVVSCGSGSLELSDVQIEGKRRMTVTQFLQGFKLSPGERFGA
;
A
#
# COMPACT_ATOMS: atom_id res chain seq x y z
N ASP A 1 -6.78 -0.89 -32.58
CA ASP A 1 -5.88 0.26 -32.86
C ASP A 1 -4.90 0.54 -31.74
N LEU A 2 -5.35 0.57 -30.49
CA LEU A 2 -4.54 0.79 -29.28
C LEU A 2 -4.63 -0.42 -28.36
N LEU A 3 -3.57 -0.71 -27.59
CA LEU A 3 -3.63 -1.65 -26.48
C LEU A 3 -3.46 -0.91 -25.16
N VAL A 4 -4.43 -1.07 -24.25
CA VAL A 4 -4.42 -0.43 -22.92
C VAL A 4 -4.16 -1.50 -21.87
N VAL A 5 -3.06 -1.35 -21.15
CA VAL A 5 -2.67 -2.22 -20.04
C VAL A 5 -3.02 -1.56 -18.72
N VAL A 6 -3.58 -2.33 -17.79
CA VAL A 6 -3.76 -1.92 -16.39
C VAL A 6 -3.52 -3.13 -15.51
N ALA A 7 -2.60 -3.00 -14.54
CA ALA A 7 -2.31 -4.04 -13.54
C ALA A 7 -2.08 -5.45 -14.14
N PHE A 8 -1.32 -5.54 -15.24
CA PHE A 8 -1.04 -6.79 -15.95
C PHE A 8 0.42 -7.23 -15.81
N LYS A 9 0.69 -8.48 -16.19
CA LYS A 9 2.06 -9.00 -16.29
C LYS A 9 2.83 -8.31 -17.42
N ILE A 10 4.15 -8.46 -17.42
CA ILE A 10 5.02 -7.97 -18.49
C ILE A 10 4.50 -8.50 -19.84
N LEU A 11 4.28 -7.59 -20.78
CA LEU A 11 3.87 -7.94 -22.12
C LEU A 11 5.04 -8.52 -22.92
N PRO A 12 4.85 -9.64 -23.64
CA PRO A 12 5.81 -10.09 -24.64
C PRO A 12 6.11 -8.99 -25.66
N ARG A 13 7.37 -8.85 -26.07
CA ARG A 13 7.77 -7.85 -27.09
C ARG A 13 6.97 -7.96 -28.39
N THR A 14 6.59 -9.18 -28.76
CA THR A 14 5.77 -9.45 -29.95
C THR A 14 4.41 -8.76 -29.92
N LEU A 15 3.86 -8.48 -28.73
CA LEU A 15 2.58 -7.78 -28.61
C LEU A 15 2.72 -6.26 -28.70
N LEU A 16 3.89 -5.70 -28.35
CA LEU A 16 4.08 -4.24 -28.28
C LEU A 16 3.94 -3.56 -29.65
N GLY A 17 4.30 -4.26 -30.73
CA GLY A 17 4.26 -3.75 -32.11
C GLY A 17 2.98 -4.05 -32.89
N ILE A 18 2.00 -4.76 -32.29
CA ILE A 18 0.76 -5.13 -33.00
C ILE A 18 -0.17 -3.92 -33.19
N PRO A 19 -0.46 -3.11 -32.15
CA PRO A 19 -1.43 -2.03 -32.30
C PRO A 19 -0.83 -0.83 -33.02
N LYS A 20 -1.56 -0.29 -34.01
CA LYS A 20 -1.16 0.87 -34.82
C LYS A 20 -0.85 2.12 -34.00
N LYS A 21 -1.60 2.35 -32.91
CA LYS A 21 -1.47 3.49 -32.00
C LYS A 21 -0.61 3.16 -30.77
N GLY A 22 0.06 2.01 -30.77
CA GLY A 22 0.95 1.58 -29.71
C GLY A 22 0.27 0.91 -28.51
N CYS A 23 1.04 0.74 -27.45
CA CYS A 23 0.58 0.16 -26.20
C CYS A 23 0.80 1.18 -25.07
N ILE A 24 -0.24 1.49 -24.31
CA ILE A 24 -0.16 2.34 -23.13
C ILE A 24 -0.43 1.55 -21.87
N ASN A 25 0.07 2.03 -20.73
CA ASN A 25 -0.22 1.47 -19.42
C ASN A 25 -0.67 2.57 -18.45
N LEU A 26 -1.54 2.24 -17.51
CA LEU A 26 -1.86 3.06 -16.35
C LEU A 26 -1.08 2.56 -15.14
N HIS A 27 -0.21 3.42 -14.60
CA HIS A 27 0.57 3.13 -13.41
C HIS A 27 0.03 3.86 -12.17
N GLY A 28 0.11 3.21 -11.02
CA GLY A 28 -0.41 3.68 -9.73
C GLY A 28 0.55 4.54 -8.92
N SER A 29 1.40 5.34 -9.57
CA SER A 29 2.24 6.36 -8.92
C SER A 29 2.49 7.55 -9.82
N LEU A 30 3.16 8.58 -9.27
CA LEU A 30 3.77 9.65 -10.04
C LEU A 30 5.12 9.17 -10.59
N LEU A 31 5.12 8.55 -11.78
CA LEU A 31 6.36 8.12 -12.42
C LEU A 31 7.31 9.32 -12.60
N PRO A 32 8.64 9.13 -12.46
CA PRO A 32 9.37 7.86 -12.35
C PRO A 32 9.43 7.24 -10.94
N LYS A 33 8.77 7.82 -9.92
CA LYS A 33 8.73 7.21 -8.59
C LYS A 33 7.92 5.91 -8.62
N TYR A 34 8.36 4.92 -7.84
CA TYR A 34 7.66 3.66 -7.60
C TYR A 34 7.43 2.80 -8.85
N ARG A 35 8.40 2.71 -9.76
CA ARG A 35 8.38 1.72 -10.86
C ARG A 35 8.31 0.30 -10.29
N GLY A 36 7.36 -0.51 -10.78
CA GLY A 36 7.23 -1.91 -10.39
C GLY A 36 5.84 -2.31 -9.88
N ALA A 37 5.79 -3.42 -9.14
CA ALA A 37 4.57 -4.17 -8.91
C ALA A 37 3.67 -3.67 -7.77
N ALA A 38 4.17 -2.86 -6.84
CA ALA A 38 3.40 -2.47 -5.64
C ALA A 38 3.48 -0.96 -5.31
N PRO A 39 3.22 -0.05 -6.27
CA PRO A 39 3.45 1.38 -6.07
C PRO A 39 2.62 1.98 -4.93
N ILE A 40 1.34 1.60 -4.82
CA ILE A 40 0.41 2.12 -3.80
C ILE A 40 0.86 1.71 -2.41
N GLN A 41 1.21 0.43 -2.22
CA GLN A 41 1.68 -0.08 -0.93
C GLN A 41 2.98 0.62 -0.52
N GLN A 42 3.91 0.81 -1.45
CA GLN A 42 5.22 1.41 -1.15
C GLN A 42 5.09 2.89 -0.79
N ALA A 43 4.23 3.64 -1.46
CA ALA A 43 3.91 5.03 -1.09
C ALA A 43 3.34 5.11 0.35
N LEU A 44 2.40 4.22 0.69
CA LEU A 44 1.83 4.15 2.05
C LEU A 44 2.87 3.75 3.10
N MET A 45 3.73 2.76 2.81
CA MET A 45 4.80 2.31 3.71
C MET A 45 5.82 3.42 3.99
N ASN A 46 6.17 4.21 2.97
CA ASN A 46 7.10 5.32 3.08
C ASN A 46 6.51 6.54 3.80
N GLY A 47 5.19 6.57 3.99
CA GLY A 47 4.52 7.68 4.66
C GLY A 47 4.26 8.87 3.75
N ASP A 48 4.20 8.66 2.44
CA ASP A 48 3.92 9.73 1.48
C ASP A 48 2.54 10.34 1.75
N SER A 49 2.44 11.66 1.62
CA SER A 49 1.17 12.40 1.67
C SER A 49 0.50 12.56 0.30
N VAL A 50 1.25 12.28 -0.77
CA VAL A 50 0.78 12.40 -2.16
C VAL A 50 1.37 11.24 -2.97
N THR A 51 0.51 10.56 -3.73
CA THR A 51 0.88 9.65 -4.82
C THR A 51 0.23 10.14 -6.11
N GLY A 52 0.04 9.28 -7.10
CA GLY A 52 -0.67 9.65 -8.30
C GLY A 52 -0.92 8.50 -9.24
N LEU A 53 -1.39 8.87 -10.42
CA LEU A 53 -1.62 8.01 -11.55
C LEU A 53 -0.86 8.58 -12.73
N THR A 54 -0.22 7.72 -13.51
CA THR A 54 0.47 8.14 -14.73
C THR A 54 0.11 7.19 -15.85
N THR A 55 -0.37 7.71 -16.97
CA THR A 55 -0.42 6.97 -18.23
C THR A 55 0.87 7.19 -18.99
N PHE A 56 1.39 6.13 -19.61
CA PHE A 56 2.67 6.17 -20.32
C PHE A 56 2.70 5.14 -21.45
N ILE A 57 3.56 5.36 -22.43
CA ILE A 57 3.80 4.43 -23.53
C ILE A 57 4.64 3.26 -22.99
N LEU A 58 4.27 2.03 -23.31
CA LEU A 58 5.03 0.85 -22.88
C LEU A 58 6.39 0.76 -23.59
N ALA A 59 7.44 0.61 -22.80
CA ALA A 59 8.78 0.28 -23.25
C ALA A 59 9.15 -1.16 -22.83
N PRO A 60 10.22 -1.76 -23.40
CA PRO A 60 10.66 -3.10 -23.01
C PRO A 60 11.09 -3.21 -21.54
N ALA A 61 11.57 -2.12 -20.93
CA ALA A 61 11.89 -2.06 -19.52
C ALA A 61 10.67 -1.63 -18.69
N VAL A 62 10.55 -2.21 -17.49
CA VAL A 62 9.36 -2.07 -16.64
C VAL A 62 9.17 -0.62 -16.20
N ASP A 63 8.03 -0.04 -16.57
CA ASP A 63 7.57 1.30 -16.20
C ASP A 63 8.54 2.43 -16.56
N THR A 64 9.33 2.28 -17.64
CA THR A 64 10.33 3.28 -18.07
C THR A 64 9.94 4.08 -19.30
N GLY A 65 8.84 3.76 -19.97
CA GLY A 65 8.48 4.44 -21.21
C GLY A 65 7.91 5.84 -20.99
N ASP A 66 7.78 6.59 -22.08
CA ASP A 66 7.50 8.02 -22.02
C ASP A 66 6.11 8.31 -21.46
N LEU A 67 6.05 9.32 -20.59
CA LEU A 67 4.84 9.72 -19.88
C LEU A 67 3.88 10.44 -20.83
N LEU A 68 2.59 10.19 -20.66
CA LEU A 68 1.52 10.85 -21.42
C LEU A 68 0.79 11.85 -20.51
N LEU A 69 -0.02 11.35 -19.56
CA LEU A 69 -0.74 12.18 -18.60
C LEU A 69 -0.43 11.74 -17.17
N THR A 70 -0.49 12.69 -16.24
CA THR A 70 -0.27 12.41 -14.81
C THR A 70 -1.29 13.15 -13.95
N LYS A 71 -1.79 12.47 -12.92
CA LYS A 71 -2.75 13.02 -11.96
C LYS A 71 -2.29 12.76 -10.53
N LYS A 72 -2.18 13.83 -9.73
CA LYS A 72 -1.85 13.73 -8.30
C LYS A 72 -3.04 13.20 -7.51
N VAL A 73 -2.74 12.39 -6.50
CA VAL A 73 -3.73 11.83 -5.56
C VAL A 73 -3.22 12.05 -4.15
N VAL A 74 -4.01 12.76 -3.33
CA VAL A 74 -3.70 12.94 -1.90
C VAL A 74 -3.88 11.60 -1.18
N ILE A 75 -2.96 11.30 -0.26
CA ILE A 75 -3.07 10.20 0.69
C ILE A 75 -3.51 10.81 2.02
N TYR A 76 -4.73 10.49 2.46
CA TYR A 76 -5.25 10.96 3.73
C TYR A 76 -4.66 10.17 4.91
N PRO A 77 -4.63 10.75 6.12
CA PRO A 77 -4.12 10.07 7.31
C PRO A 77 -4.77 8.70 7.56
N ASP A 78 -6.08 8.60 7.33
CA ASP A 78 -6.87 7.39 7.55
C ASP A 78 -6.93 6.44 6.34
N ASP A 79 -6.24 6.76 5.24
CA ASP A 79 -6.23 5.85 4.08
C ASP A 79 -5.46 4.57 4.38
N ASP A 80 -6.05 3.46 3.94
CA ASP A 80 -5.36 2.20 3.73
C ASP A 80 -5.22 1.90 2.23
N CYS A 81 -4.52 0.81 1.89
CA CYS A 81 -4.32 0.43 0.49
C CYS A 81 -5.66 0.18 -0.21
N GLY A 82 -6.67 -0.34 0.49
CA GLY A 82 -8.00 -0.57 -0.07
C GLY A 82 -8.73 0.74 -0.42
N SER A 83 -8.82 1.68 0.52
CA SER A 83 -9.50 2.97 0.31
C SER A 83 -8.80 3.80 -0.76
N LEU A 84 -7.46 3.87 -0.70
CA LEU A 84 -6.65 4.60 -1.67
C LEU A 84 -6.76 3.97 -3.06
N SER A 85 -6.63 2.65 -3.18
CA SER A 85 -6.75 1.96 -4.48
C SER A 85 -8.13 2.15 -5.09
N LYS A 86 -9.20 2.09 -4.30
CA LYS A 86 -10.57 2.35 -4.77
C LYS A 86 -10.70 3.78 -5.29
N ARG A 87 -10.18 4.78 -4.57
CA ARG A 87 -10.22 6.17 -5.06
C ARG A 87 -9.42 6.33 -6.36
N MET A 88 -8.22 5.75 -6.40
CA MET A 88 -7.34 5.78 -7.58
C MET A 88 -7.95 5.05 -8.79
N SER A 89 -8.72 3.98 -8.60
CA SER A 89 -9.32 3.26 -9.74
C SER A 89 -10.32 4.12 -10.51
N HIS A 90 -11.14 4.90 -9.81
CA HIS A 90 -12.11 5.81 -10.45
C HIS A 90 -11.38 6.94 -11.19
N MET A 91 -10.38 7.55 -10.55
CA MET A 91 -9.58 8.60 -11.17
C MET A 91 -8.76 8.08 -12.36
N GLY A 92 -8.27 6.85 -12.27
CA GLY A 92 -7.48 6.18 -13.30
C GLY A 92 -8.29 5.85 -14.53
N ALA A 93 -9.54 5.42 -14.36
CA ALA A 93 -10.46 5.20 -15.48
C ALA A 93 -10.66 6.49 -16.30
N SER A 94 -10.90 7.62 -15.62
CA SER A 94 -11.01 8.92 -16.30
C SER A 94 -9.71 9.33 -16.99
N LEU A 95 -8.56 9.14 -16.35
CA LEU A 95 -7.25 9.49 -16.93
C LEU A 95 -6.93 8.64 -18.17
N VAL A 96 -7.32 7.37 -18.18
CA VAL A 96 -7.18 6.48 -19.34
C VAL A 96 -8.04 6.98 -20.50
N MET A 97 -9.30 7.35 -20.25
CA MET A 97 -10.17 7.90 -21.30
C MET A 97 -9.60 9.19 -21.89
N GLU A 98 -9.16 10.11 -21.03
CA GLU A 98 -8.49 11.36 -21.45
C GLU A 98 -7.23 11.08 -22.28
N THR A 99 -6.48 10.04 -21.92
CA THR A 99 -5.30 9.61 -22.68
C THR A 99 -5.68 9.06 -24.05
N ILE A 100 -6.73 8.24 -24.13
CA ILE A 100 -7.21 7.67 -25.41
C ILE A 100 -7.68 8.79 -26.33
N ASP A 101 -8.48 9.72 -25.81
CA ASP A 101 -8.96 10.88 -26.58
C ASP A 101 -7.79 11.74 -27.07
N GLY A 102 -6.77 11.93 -26.23
CA GLY A 102 -5.57 12.68 -26.62
C GLY A 102 -4.72 11.98 -27.67
N ILE A 103 -4.64 10.64 -27.65
CA ILE A 103 -3.98 9.84 -28.70
C ILE A 103 -4.78 9.93 -30.01
N ASP A 104 -6.10 9.82 -29.95
CA ASP A 104 -6.94 9.81 -31.14
C ASP A 104 -6.95 11.15 -31.88
N ASN A 105 -6.74 12.25 -31.15
CA ASN A 105 -6.69 13.61 -31.69
C ASN A 105 -5.26 14.15 -31.90
N ASP A 106 -4.22 13.33 -31.70
CA ASP A 106 -2.80 13.73 -31.80
C ASP A 106 -2.43 14.96 -30.95
N THR A 107 -3.01 15.08 -29.75
CA THR A 107 -2.79 16.24 -28.84
C THR A 107 -1.80 16.00 -27.72
N LEU A 108 -1.33 14.76 -27.54
CA LEU A 108 -0.38 14.40 -26.48
C LEU A 108 1.06 14.44 -26.97
N THR A 109 1.92 15.07 -26.17
CA THR A 109 3.37 15.04 -26.36
C THR A 109 3.99 14.13 -25.30
N PRO A 110 4.56 12.96 -25.68
CA PRO A 110 5.23 12.09 -24.73
C PRO A 110 6.44 12.77 -24.06
N ILE A 111 6.61 12.53 -22.77
CA ILE A 111 7.69 13.11 -21.96
C ILE A 111 8.62 11.99 -21.47
N GLN A 112 9.89 12.06 -21.84
CA GLN A 112 10.89 11.11 -21.35
C GLN A 112 11.03 11.19 -19.83
N GLN A 113 11.07 10.03 -19.17
CA GLN A 113 11.29 9.97 -17.72
C GLN A 113 12.75 10.30 -17.36
N ASP A 114 12.95 11.02 -16.25
CA ASP A 114 14.26 11.22 -15.63
C ASP A 114 14.60 10.04 -14.70
N ASP A 115 15.54 9.19 -15.12
CA ASP A 115 15.96 8.02 -14.36
C ASP A 115 16.61 8.36 -13.01
N SER A 116 17.16 9.56 -12.83
CA SER A 116 17.74 9.98 -11.54
C SER A 116 16.68 10.17 -10.46
N CYS A 117 15.42 10.40 -10.85
CA CYS A 117 14.27 10.53 -9.97
C CYS A 117 13.55 9.20 -9.70
N ALA A 118 14.02 8.09 -10.31
CA ALA A 118 13.33 6.82 -10.24
C ALA A 118 13.47 6.13 -8.88
N SER A 119 12.38 5.55 -8.39
CA SER A 119 12.38 4.67 -7.22
C SER A 119 11.67 3.36 -7.53
N LYS A 120 12.01 2.29 -6.81
CA LYS A 120 11.48 0.94 -7.06
C LYS A 120 10.30 0.63 -6.14
N ALA A 121 9.32 -0.09 -6.67
CA ALA A 121 8.19 -0.64 -5.94
C ALA A 121 8.14 -2.16 -6.09
N PRO A 122 8.99 -2.92 -5.39
CA PRO A 122 9.02 -4.38 -5.52
C PRO A 122 7.71 -5.00 -5.04
N LYS A 123 7.37 -6.16 -5.60
CA LYS A 123 6.21 -6.96 -5.21
C LYS A 123 6.24 -7.24 -3.71
N ILE A 124 5.09 -7.10 -3.05
CA ILE A 124 4.93 -7.46 -1.63
C ILE A 124 5.13 -8.97 -1.47
N LYS A 125 6.06 -9.34 -0.58
CA LYS A 125 6.34 -10.73 -0.22
C LYS A 125 5.77 -11.06 1.17
N PRO A 126 5.48 -12.34 1.47
CA PRO A 126 4.95 -12.75 2.78
C PRO A 126 5.80 -12.28 3.97
N GLU A 127 7.12 -12.27 3.83
CA GLU A 127 8.06 -11.89 4.90
C GLU A 127 7.97 -10.39 5.21
N MET A 128 7.61 -9.57 4.22
CA MET A 128 7.40 -8.12 4.40
C MET A 128 6.15 -7.82 5.23
N CYS A 129 5.22 -8.79 5.33
CA CYS A 129 3.96 -8.59 6.03
C CYS A 129 4.07 -8.81 7.54
N GLN A 130 5.20 -9.34 8.03
CA GLN A 130 5.42 -9.53 9.46
C GLN A 130 5.83 -8.21 10.12
N MET A 131 5.09 -7.82 11.14
CA MET A 131 5.37 -6.64 11.94
C MET A 131 6.61 -6.88 12.79
N GLN A 132 7.46 -5.86 12.86
CA GLN A 132 8.65 -5.85 13.70
C GLN A 132 8.45 -4.77 14.75
N TRP A 133 8.01 -5.14 15.96
CA TRP A 133 7.68 -4.19 17.02
C TRP A 133 8.82 -3.28 17.44
N ARG A 134 10.08 -3.68 17.19
CA ARG A 134 11.27 -2.82 17.37
C ARG A 134 11.31 -1.58 16.46
N LYS A 135 10.46 -1.49 15.43
CA LYS A 135 10.34 -0.30 14.58
C LYS A 135 9.49 0.76 15.29
N SER A 136 9.55 2.01 14.82
CA SER A 136 8.70 3.09 15.33
C SER A 136 7.21 2.83 15.07
N ALA A 137 6.35 3.38 15.92
CA ALA A 137 4.90 3.35 15.77
C ALA A 137 4.48 3.85 14.37
N VAL A 138 5.11 4.91 13.87
CA VAL A 138 4.85 5.45 12.51
C VAL A 138 5.13 4.41 11.42
N LYS A 139 6.28 3.72 11.48
CA LYS A 139 6.63 2.70 10.49
C LYS A 139 5.68 1.51 10.54
N ILE A 140 5.25 1.11 11.74
CA ILE A 140 4.32 -0.01 11.92
C ILE A 140 2.91 0.38 11.46
N HIS A 141 2.45 1.58 11.81
CA HIS A 141 1.16 2.11 11.35
C HIS A 141 1.10 2.20 9.82
N ASN A 142 2.16 2.74 9.19
CA ASN A 142 2.29 2.79 7.73
C ASN A 142 2.30 1.39 7.09
N LEU A 143 2.95 0.41 7.72
CA LEU A 143 2.92 -0.98 7.26
C LEU A 143 1.50 -1.57 7.31
N VAL A 144 0.78 -1.35 8.42
CA VAL A 144 -0.59 -1.85 8.60
C VAL A 144 -1.50 -1.28 7.51
N ARG A 145 -1.52 0.04 7.34
CA ARG A 145 -2.39 0.68 6.33
C ARG A 145 -1.96 0.33 4.90
N ALA A 146 -0.67 0.18 4.62
CA ALA A 146 -0.17 -0.25 3.30
C ALA A 146 -0.56 -1.69 2.93
N LEU A 147 -0.80 -2.55 3.91
CA LEU A 147 -1.13 -3.97 3.68
C LEU A 147 -2.61 -4.29 3.93
N SER A 148 -3.39 -3.34 4.46
CA SER A 148 -4.84 -3.49 4.64
C SER A 148 -5.59 -3.19 3.34
N PRO A 149 -6.61 -4.00 2.96
CA PRO A 149 -7.09 -5.19 3.67
C PRO A 149 -6.30 -6.47 3.33
N VAL A 150 -5.61 -6.52 2.19
CA VAL A 150 -4.89 -7.70 1.68
C VAL A 150 -3.47 -7.29 1.27
N PRO A 151 -2.43 -8.06 1.66
CA PRO A 151 -2.42 -9.34 2.37
C PRO A 151 -2.56 -9.27 3.91
N SER A 152 -2.67 -8.06 4.45
CA SER A 152 -2.64 -7.69 5.88
C SER A 152 -1.25 -7.81 6.53
N ALA A 153 -0.95 -6.85 7.40
CA ALA A 153 0.17 -6.99 8.32
C ALA A 153 -0.17 -8.02 9.41
N TYR A 154 0.83 -8.70 9.96
CA TYR A 154 0.60 -9.69 11.02
C TYR A 154 1.73 -9.73 12.06
N THR A 155 1.39 -10.27 13.23
CA THR A 155 2.28 -10.53 14.37
C THR A 155 1.85 -11.84 15.05
N PHE A 156 2.51 -12.22 16.14
CA PHE A 156 2.15 -13.36 16.97
C PHE A 156 1.83 -12.91 18.39
N VAL A 157 0.81 -13.52 18.99
CA VAL A 157 0.44 -13.35 20.40
C VAL A 157 0.07 -14.70 20.98
N LYS A 158 0.68 -15.06 22.13
CA LYS A 158 0.54 -16.40 22.74
C LYS A 158 0.72 -17.55 21.73
N GLY A 159 1.73 -17.42 20.84
CA GLY A 159 2.05 -18.41 19.80
C GLY A 159 1.10 -18.46 18.60
N ARG A 160 0.07 -17.61 18.55
CA ARG A 160 -0.95 -17.60 17.50
C ARG A 160 -0.79 -16.42 16.57
N ARG A 161 -0.95 -16.64 15.26
CA ARG A 161 -0.84 -15.57 14.27
C ARG A 161 -2.05 -14.63 14.36
N MET A 162 -1.77 -13.34 14.43
CA MET A 162 -2.76 -12.27 14.46
C MET A 162 -2.51 -11.29 13.33
N LYS A 163 -3.48 -11.13 12.43
CA LYS A 163 -3.49 -10.06 11.44
C LYS A 163 -4.02 -8.78 12.06
N ILE A 164 -3.47 -7.65 11.63
CA ILE A 164 -3.84 -6.31 12.07
C ILE A 164 -4.21 -5.50 10.83
N PHE A 165 -5.39 -4.89 10.85
CA PHE A 165 -5.95 -4.14 9.74
C PHE A 165 -6.03 -2.65 10.01
N LYS A 166 -6.18 -2.25 11.28
CA LYS A 166 -6.26 -0.84 11.67
C LYS A 166 -5.55 -0.57 12.99
N THR A 167 -4.80 0.53 13.02
CA THR A 167 -4.14 1.05 14.21
C THR A 167 -4.29 2.57 14.29
N SER A 168 -4.13 3.11 15.50
CA SER A 168 -4.02 4.54 15.80
C SER A 168 -2.81 4.77 16.71
N PHE A 169 -2.31 6.01 16.75
CA PHE A 169 -1.26 6.37 17.70
C PHE A 169 -1.84 6.50 19.11
N SER A 170 -1.11 5.97 20.10
CA SER A 170 -1.45 6.14 21.51
C SER A 170 -0.52 7.16 22.17
N ALA A 171 -1.05 7.95 23.10
CA ALA A 171 -0.28 8.88 23.91
C ALA A 171 0.49 8.18 25.05
N LEU A 172 0.23 6.89 25.29
CA LEU A 172 0.94 6.14 26.33
C LEU A 172 2.43 5.97 25.95
N PRO A 173 3.36 6.26 26.89
CA PRO A 173 4.78 6.19 26.60
C PRO A 173 5.20 4.74 26.28
N PRO A 174 6.13 4.54 25.32
CA PRO A 174 6.63 3.20 25.03
C PRO A 174 7.39 2.62 26.22
N VAL A 175 7.29 1.31 26.38
CA VAL A 175 8.07 0.49 27.32
C VAL A 175 8.98 -0.42 26.49
N THR A 176 8.93 -1.74 26.67
CA THR A 176 9.66 -2.66 25.81
C THR A 176 8.89 -2.91 24.51
N PRO A 177 9.56 -2.89 23.33
CA PRO A 177 8.89 -3.16 22.06
C PRO A 177 8.14 -4.51 22.05
N GLY A 178 6.88 -4.46 21.62
CA GLY A 178 5.97 -5.60 21.57
C GLY A 178 5.17 -5.81 22.86
N GLU A 179 5.51 -5.13 23.95
CA GLU A 179 4.80 -5.24 25.22
C GLU A 179 3.44 -4.55 25.17
N ILE A 180 2.45 -5.21 25.75
CA ILE A 180 1.11 -4.70 25.95
C ILE A 180 1.16 -3.70 27.10
N ILE A 181 0.87 -2.44 26.81
CA ILE A 181 0.79 -1.36 27.80
C ILE A 181 -0.59 -1.35 28.44
N ASN A 182 -1.63 -1.51 27.62
CA ASN A 182 -3.02 -1.56 28.07
C ASN A 182 -3.78 -2.66 27.33
N ALA A 183 -4.60 -3.39 28.06
CA ALA A 183 -5.54 -4.37 27.53
C ALA A 183 -6.78 -4.42 28.44
N ASP A 184 -7.78 -3.62 28.10
CA ASP A 184 -9.06 -3.54 28.81
C ASP A 184 -10.22 -3.95 27.90
N GLU A 185 -11.47 -3.67 28.28
CA GLU A 185 -12.63 -4.10 27.48
C GLU A 185 -12.73 -3.39 26.11
N SER A 186 -12.08 -2.24 25.95
CA SER A 186 -12.19 -1.38 24.76
C SER A 186 -10.89 -1.04 24.06
N SER A 187 -9.74 -1.18 24.74
CA SER A 187 -8.45 -0.72 24.27
C SER A 187 -7.38 -1.81 24.34
N LEU A 188 -6.54 -1.87 23.31
CA LEU A 188 -5.34 -2.69 23.25
C LEU A 188 -4.18 -1.84 22.73
N VAL A 189 -3.28 -1.45 23.62
CA VAL A 189 -2.13 -0.62 23.30
C VAL A 189 -0.85 -1.44 23.39
N VAL A 190 -0.05 -1.41 22.34
CA VAL A 190 1.20 -2.13 22.22
C VAL A 190 2.36 -1.16 22.00
N SER A 191 3.42 -1.32 22.79
CA SER A 191 4.63 -0.53 22.69
C SER A 191 5.42 -0.87 21.43
N CYS A 192 5.94 0.16 20.77
CA CYS A 192 6.84 0.03 19.62
C CYS A 192 8.27 0.44 20.00
N GLY A 193 9.22 0.33 19.07
CA GLY A 193 10.60 0.83 19.25
C GLY A 193 10.67 2.33 19.59
N SER A 194 9.70 3.10 19.10
CA SER A 194 9.40 4.43 19.58
C SER A 194 7.91 4.72 19.39
N GLY A 195 7.29 5.36 20.39
CA GLY A 195 5.84 5.54 20.46
C GLY A 195 5.07 4.24 20.69
N SER A 196 3.75 4.34 20.76
CA SER A 196 2.84 3.23 21.04
C SER A 196 1.69 3.24 20.05
N LEU A 197 1.14 2.06 19.75
CA LEU A 197 0.01 1.91 18.85
C LEU A 197 -1.17 1.27 19.57
N GLU A 198 -2.36 1.79 19.32
CA GLU A 198 -3.62 1.15 19.67
C GLU A 198 -4.12 0.33 18.48
N LEU A 199 -4.54 -0.91 18.73
CA LEU A 199 -5.07 -1.83 17.73
C LEU A 199 -6.60 -1.79 17.79
N SER A 200 -7.27 -1.62 16.64
CA SER A 200 -8.75 -1.51 16.61
C SER A 200 -9.44 -2.57 15.76
N ASP A 201 -8.76 -3.11 14.74
CA ASP A 201 -9.33 -4.10 13.82
C ASP A 201 -8.32 -5.21 13.53
N VAL A 202 -8.70 -6.44 13.88
CA VAL A 202 -7.79 -7.58 14.03
C VAL A 202 -8.42 -8.90 13.57
N GLN A 203 -7.57 -9.90 13.30
CA GLN A 203 -8.00 -11.27 13.05
C GLN A 203 -6.97 -12.25 13.62
N ILE A 204 -7.31 -12.92 14.72
CA ILE A 204 -6.55 -14.08 15.20
C ILE A 204 -6.83 -15.29 14.29
N GLU A 205 -5.83 -16.13 14.07
CA GLU A 205 -5.94 -17.34 13.24
C GLU A 205 -7.15 -18.21 13.60
N GLY A 206 -7.82 -18.76 12.59
CA GLY A 206 -9.03 -19.57 12.77
C GLY A 206 -10.28 -18.79 13.19
N LYS A 207 -10.24 -17.45 13.26
CA LYS A 207 -11.40 -16.59 13.54
C LYS A 207 -11.67 -15.61 12.40
N ARG A 208 -12.86 -15.00 12.42
CA ARG A 208 -13.22 -13.89 11.53
C ARG A 208 -12.49 -12.61 11.94
N ARG A 209 -12.32 -11.67 11.00
CA ARG A 209 -11.92 -10.29 11.30
C ARG A 209 -12.97 -9.64 12.23
N MET A 210 -12.51 -8.89 13.22
CA MET A 210 -13.36 -8.32 14.27
C MET A 210 -12.72 -7.08 14.89
N THR A 211 -13.53 -6.32 15.64
CA THR A 211 -13.00 -5.21 16.44
C THR A 211 -12.18 -5.74 17.61
N VAL A 212 -11.28 -4.91 18.14
CA VAL A 212 -10.46 -5.29 19.30
C VAL A 212 -11.31 -5.58 20.54
N THR A 213 -12.40 -4.84 20.75
CA THR A 213 -13.39 -5.07 21.80
C THR A 213 -13.97 -6.49 21.73
N GLN A 214 -14.40 -6.92 20.55
CA GLN A 214 -14.93 -8.27 20.33
C GLN A 214 -13.85 -9.34 20.56
N PHE A 215 -12.61 -9.04 20.16
CA PHE A 215 -11.48 -9.93 20.37
C PHE A 215 -11.18 -10.13 21.87
N LEU A 216 -11.13 -9.06 22.68
CA LEU A 216 -10.78 -9.11 24.11
C LEU A 216 -11.87 -9.75 24.99
N GLN A 217 -13.11 -9.81 24.51
CA GLN A 217 -14.17 -10.59 25.16
C GLN A 217 -13.88 -12.10 25.16
N GLY A 218 -13.30 -12.62 24.06
CA GLY A 218 -13.01 -14.05 23.88
C GLY A 218 -11.54 -14.43 24.02
N PHE A 219 -10.63 -13.46 24.08
CA PHE A 219 -9.19 -13.69 24.15
C PHE A 219 -8.55 -12.75 25.17
N LYS A 220 -8.30 -13.25 26.38
CA LYS A 220 -7.75 -12.45 27.47
C LYS A 220 -6.26 -12.17 27.24
N LEU A 221 -5.93 -10.88 27.22
CA LEU A 221 -4.59 -10.33 27.24
C LEU A 221 -4.43 -9.52 28.52
N SER A 222 -3.19 -9.38 28.99
CA SER A 222 -2.88 -8.59 30.18
C SER A 222 -1.69 -7.66 29.91
N PRO A 223 -1.66 -6.47 30.52
CA PRO A 223 -0.46 -5.62 30.50
C PRO A 223 0.79 -6.40 30.90
N GLY A 224 1.91 -6.13 30.23
CA GLY A 224 3.18 -6.84 30.40
C GLY A 224 3.34 -8.11 29.54
N GLU A 225 2.25 -8.68 29.01
CA GLU A 225 2.37 -9.70 27.95
C GLU A 225 2.97 -9.10 26.68
N ARG A 226 3.53 -9.94 25.80
CA ARG A 226 4.24 -9.47 24.59
C ARG A 226 3.71 -10.07 23.31
N PHE A 227 3.54 -9.19 22.34
CA PHE A 227 3.49 -9.53 20.93
C PHE A 227 4.90 -9.78 20.40
N GLY A 228 5.02 -10.71 19.46
CA GLY A 228 6.30 -11.13 18.92
C GLY A 228 6.29 -11.32 17.41
N ALA A 229 7.52 -11.38 16.89
CA ALA A 229 7.85 -12.42 15.92
C ALA A 229 8.08 -13.71 16.69
#